data_AF-A0A7D5SGW7-F1
#
_entry.id   AF-A0A7D5SGW7-F1
#
_cell.length_a   1.000
_cell.length_b   1.000
_cell.length_c   1.000
_cell.angle_alpha   90.00
_cell.angle_beta   90.00
_cell.angle_gamma   90.00
#
_symmetry.space_group_name_H-M   'P 1'
#
loop_
_entity.id
_entity.type
_entity.pdbx_description
1 polymer ?
#
loop_
_entity_poly.entity_id
_entity_poly.type
_entity_poly.pdbx_seq_one_letter_code
_entity_poly.pdbx_strand_id
1 'polypeptide(L)' 'PGEQIFEKLLSGMYLGEIVRRALLKIAEEAEFFGDTVPPKLKIPFILRTPEMSSMHHDTTQDLKEVGSKLR' A
#
# COMPACT_ATOMS: atom_id res chain seq x y z
N PRO A 1 -19.52 10.11 -5.64
CA PRO A 1 -18.19 10.48 -6.16
C PRO A 1 -18.08 12.01 -6.21
N GLY A 2 -16.89 12.60 -6.01
CA GLY A 2 -16.73 14.07 -6.00
C GLY A 2 -16.85 14.75 -4.62
N GLU A 3 -17.33 14.04 -3.60
CA GLU A 3 -17.43 14.57 -2.23
C GLU A 3 -16.18 14.27 -1.39
N GLN A 4 -15.96 15.09 -0.35
CA GLN A 4 -14.93 14.88 0.68
C GLN A 4 -13.50 14.74 0.10
N ILE A 5 -13.20 15.52 -0.94
CA ILE A 5 -11.92 15.43 -1.68
C ILE A 5 -10.74 15.67 -0.74
N PHE A 6 -10.81 16.72 0.09
CA PHE A 6 -9.74 17.05 1.04
C PHE A 6 -9.51 15.93 2.05
N GLU A 7 -10.57 15.37 2.62
CA GLU A 7 -10.48 14.25 3.56
C GLU A 7 -9.85 13.01 2.90
N LYS A 8 -10.26 12.69 1.67
CA LYS A 8 -9.73 11.54 0.93
C LYS A 8 -8.25 11.65 0.60
N LEU A 9 -7.71 12.87 0.53
CA LEU A 9 -6.30 13.10 0.24
C LEU A 9 -5.41 13.07 1.49
N LEU A 10 -5.96 13.41 2.66
CA LEU A 10 -5.15 13.69 3.86
C LEU A 10 -5.49 12.82 5.06
N SER A 11 -6.71 12.29 5.15
CA SER A 11 -7.12 11.57 6.36
C SER A 11 -6.48 10.18 6.41
N GLY A 12 -6.19 9.73 7.63
CA GLY A 12 -5.67 8.39 7.89
C GLY A 12 -6.63 7.26 7.48
N MET A 13 -7.86 7.55 7.05
CA MET A 13 -8.73 6.54 6.46
C MET A 13 -8.25 6.09 5.07
N TYR A 14 -7.63 7.00 4.29
CA TYR A 14 -7.38 6.78 2.87
C TYR A 14 -5.90 6.67 2.48
N LEU A 15 -4.96 7.11 3.33
CA LEU A 15 -3.53 7.09 3.00
C LEU A 15 -3.01 5.69 2.65
N GLY A 16 -3.41 4.66 3.40
CA GLY A 16 -3.05 3.28 3.07
C GLY A 16 -3.60 2.82 1.71
N GLU A 17 -4.83 3.23 1.36
CA GLU A 17 -5.43 2.90 0.06
C GLU A 17 -4.74 3.63 -1.11
N ILE A 18 -4.29 4.87 -0.89
CA ILE A 18 -3.49 5.62 -1.87
C ILE A 18 -2.19 4.86 -2.16
N VAL A 19 -1.47 4.43 -1.10
CA VAL A 19 -0.23 3.65 -1.25
C VAL A 19 -0.49 2.30 -1.93
N ARG A 20 -1.56 1.59 -1.56
CA ARG A 20 -1.93 0.32 -2.22
C ARG A 20 -2.10 0.49 -3.73
N ARG A 21 -2.80 1.55 -4.17
CA ARG A 21 -3.01 1.85 -5.60
C ARG A 21 -1.70 2.12 -6.33
N ALA A 22 -0.81 2.90 -5.73
CA ALA A 22 0.50 3.18 -6.31
C ALA A 22 1.34 1.89 -6.43
N LEU A 23 1.39 1.07 -5.37
CA LEU A 23 2.13 -0.19 -5.38
C LEU A 23 1.54 -1.21 -6.37
N LEU A 24 0.21 -1.32 -6.47
CA LEU A 24 -0.43 -2.20 -7.45
C LEU A 24 -0.05 -1.79 -8.88
N LYS A 25 -0.14 -0.49 -9.20
CA LYS A 25 0.23 0.05 -10.51
C LYS A 25 1.68 -0.28 -10.86
N ILE A 26 2.61 -0.05 -9.93
CA ILE A 26 4.03 -0.36 -10.11
C ILE A 26 4.26 -1.87 -10.25
N ALA A 27 3.55 -2.69 -9.47
CA ALA A 27 3.66 -4.14 -9.53
C ALA A 27 3.23 -4.71 -10.89
N GLU A 28 2.16 -4.14 -11.47
CA GLU A 28 1.62 -4.57 -12.76
C GLU A 28 2.43 -4.05 -13.95
N GLU A 29 3.03 -2.86 -13.85
CA GLU A 29 3.73 -2.21 -14.98
C GLU A 29 5.24 -2.44 -15.02
N ALA A 30 5.87 -2.71 -13.88
CA ALA A 30 7.32 -2.76 -13.76
C ALA A 30 7.87 -4.08 -13.20
N GLU A 31 7.03 -5.13 -13.08
CA GLU A 31 7.41 -6.43 -12.50
C GLU A 31 8.14 -6.28 -11.14
N PHE A 32 7.75 -5.24 -10.38
CA PHE A 32 8.51 -4.78 -9.21
C PHE A 32 8.60 -5.83 -8.09
N PHE A 33 7.63 -6.74 -8.03
CA PHE A 33 7.59 -7.85 -7.06
C PHE A 33 7.95 -9.21 -7.71
N GLY A 34 8.60 -9.20 -8.88
CA GLY A 34 8.85 -10.37 -9.71
C GLY A 34 7.61 -10.81 -10.48
N ASP A 35 7.49 -12.11 -10.74
CA ASP A 35 6.46 -12.68 -11.61
C ASP A 35 5.02 -12.55 -11.07
N THR A 36 4.86 -12.23 -9.78
CA THR A 36 3.55 -12.19 -9.13
C THR A 36 3.31 -10.92 -8.32
N VAL A 37 2.17 -10.30 -8.59
CA VAL A 37 1.66 -9.20 -7.77
C VAL A 37 1.22 -9.73 -6.39
N PRO A 38 1.71 -9.17 -5.27
CA PRO A 38 1.29 -9.54 -3.93
C PRO A 38 -0.25 -9.54 -3.79
N PRO A 39 -0.88 -10.62 -3.30
CA PRO A 39 -2.35 -10.77 -3.32
C PRO A 39 -3.10 -9.64 -2.63
N LYS A 40 -2.57 -9.12 -1.51
CA LYS A 40 -3.18 -7.99 -0.80
C LYS A 40 -3.23 -6.72 -1.63
N LEU A 41 -2.30 -6.50 -2.55
CA LEU A 41 -2.38 -5.32 -3.42
C LEU A 41 -3.62 -5.34 -4.32
N LYS A 42 -4.26 -6.49 -4.55
CA LYS A 42 -5.48 -6.61 -5.37
C LYS A 42 -6.77 -6.36 -4.59
N ILE A 43 -6.71 -6.27 -3.26
CA ILE A 43 -7.89 -6.11 -2.40
C ILE A 43 -8.02 -4.63 -1.99
N PRO A 44 -9.08 -3.91 -2.43
CA PRO A 44 -9.27 -2.51 -2.04
C PRO A 44 -9.35 -2.35 -0.52
N PHE A 45 -8.77 -1.27 0.00
CA PHE A 45 -8.79 -0.88 1.42
C PHE A 45 -8.17 -1.86 2.42
N ILE A 46 -7.48 -2.92 1.96
CA ILE A 46 -6.82 -3.86 2.86
C ILE A 46 -5.61 -3.25 3.57
N LEU A 47 -4.92 -2.33 2.90
CA LEU A 47 -3.80 -1.59 3.46
C LEU A 47 -4.33 -0.30 4.08
N ARG A 48 -4.35 -0.22 5.41
CA ARG A 48 -4.75 1.01 6.12
C ARG A 48 -3.50 1.75 6.59
N THR A 49 -3.73 2.91 7.18
CA THR A 49 -2.64 3.78 7.66
C THR A 49 -1.73 3.12 8.69
N PRO A 50 -2.21 2.28 9.64
CA PRO A 50 -1.31 1.57 10.54
C PRO A 50 -0.36 0.63 9.81
N GLU A 51 -0.83 -0.15 8.83
CA GLU A 51 0.03 -1.04 8.06
C GLU A 51 1.04 -0.25 7.22
N MET A 52 0.60 0.82 6.55
CA MET A 52 1.48 1.74 5.83
C MET A 52 2.54 2.36 6.76
N SER A 53 2.13 2.81 7.94
CA SER A 53 3.05 3.37 8.93
C SER A 53 4.06 2.34 9.41
N SER A 54 3.66 1.10 9.69
CA SER A 54 4.61 0.02 10.05
C SER A 54 5.61 -0.23 8.93
N MET A 55 5.18 -0.22 7.66
CA MET A 55 6.08 -0.36 6.52
C MET A 55 7.05 0.83 6.40
N HIS A 56 6.58 2.06 6.63
CA HIS A 56 7.42 3.27 6.58
C HIS A 56 8.47 3.30 7.70
N HIS A 57 8.18 2.73 8.87
CA HIS A 57 9.12 2.63 9.98
C HIS A 57 10.05 1.41 9.87
N ASP A 58 9.88 0.57 8.84
CA ASP A 58 10.75 -0.57 8.62
C ASP A 58 12.13 -0.11 8.14
N THR A 59 13.09 -0.15 9.05
CA THR A 59 14.49 0.19 8.81
C THR A 59 15.38 -1.04 8.72
N THR A 60 14.79 -2.24 8.71
CA THR A 60 15.53 -3.49 8.52
C THR A 60 16.07 -3.58 7.10
N GLN A 61 17.22 -4.22 6.93
CA GLN A 61 17.85 -4.35 5.61
C GLN A 61 17.01 -5.21 4.66
N ASP A 62 16.24 -6.15 5.20
CA ASP A 62 15.42 -7.11 4.46
C ASP A 62 13.96 -6.67 4.30
N LEU A 63 13.58 -5.50 4.82
CA LEU A 63 12.22 -4.95 4.76
C LEU A 63 11.15 -5.96 5.21
N LYS A 64 11.44 -6.65 6.31
CA LYS A 64 10.64 -7.78 6.80
C LYS A 64 9.20 -7.38 7.11
N GLU A 65 8.98 -6.21 7.71
CA GLU A 65 7.63 -5.73 8.00
C GLU A 65 6.87 -5.45 6.71
N VAL A 66 7.51 -4.82 5.71
CA VAL A 66 6.92 -4.61 4.37
C VAL A 66 6.45 -5.93 3.77
N GLY A 67 7.34 -6.92 3.75
CA GLY A 67 7.01 -8.25 3.25
C GLY A 67 5.87 -8.92 4.03
N SER A 68 5.79 -8.72 5.35
CA SER A 68 4.71 -9.27 6.18
C SER A 68 3.35 -8.63 5.88
N LYS A 69 3.31 -7.32 5.58
CA LYS A 69 2.05 -6.61 5.33
C LYS A 69 1.50 -6.88 3.94
N LEU A 70 2.34 -7.17 2.95
CA LEU A 70 1.92 -7.37 1.55
C LEU A 70 1.62 -8.83 1.17
N ARG A 71 2.12 -9.82 1.93
CA ARG A 71 1.77 -11.24 1.78
C ARG A 71 0.31 -11.53 2.09
#